data_AF-A0A453D937-F1
#
_entry.id   AF-A0A453D937-F1
#
_cell.length_a   1.000
_cell.length_b   1.000
_cell.length_c   1.000
_cell.angle_alpha   90.00
_cell.angle_beta   90.00
_cell.angle_gamma   90.00
#
_symmetry.space_group_name_H-M   'P 1'
#
loop_
_entity.id
_entity.type
_entity.pdbx_description
1 polymer ?
#
loop_
_entity_poly.entity_id
_entity_poly.type
_entity_poly.pdbx_seq_one_letter_code
_entity_poly.pdbx_strand_id
1 'polypeptide(L)'
;DAGVISSIRSAASHLEQLGSVVEEVSMPSFSLGLPAYYILASSEASSNLSRYDGIRYGQQVSADDLNEMYGDSRANGLGHEVKMRILMGTYALSAGYYDAYYKRAQQVRTLVKKSFEEALGKYDILISPAAPSAAYKIG
;
A
#
# COMPACT_ATOMS: atom_id res chain seq x y z
N ASP A 1 -3.89 17.09 10.66
CA ASP A 1 -4.44 17.32 12.00
C ASP A 1 -3.52 18.25 12.77
N ALA A 2 -4.02 19.33 13.37
CA ALA A 2 -3.19 20.32 14.06
C ALA A 2 -2.48 19.75 15.30
N GLY A 3 -3.12 18.81 16.01
CA GLY A 3 -2.53 18.13 17.16
C GLY A 3 -1.42 17.16 16.76
N VAL A 4 -1.55 16.50 15.60
CA VAL A 4 -0.46 15.67 15.05
C VAL A 4 0.74 16.54 14.66
N ILE A 5 0.50 17.69 14.02
CA ILE A 5 1.57 18.63 13.62
C ILE A 5 2.30 19.19 14.83
N SER A 6 1.57 19.60 15.88
CA SER A 6 2.20 20.09 17.10
C SER A 6 3.03 19.00 17.79
N SER A 7 2.51 17.77 17.85
CA SER A 7 3.20 16.63 18.49
C SER A 7 4.52 16.29 17.78
N ILE A 8 4.53 16.23 16.44
CA ILE A 8 5.76 15.91 15.70
C ILE A 8 6.79 17.03 15.78
N ARG A 9 6.36 18.29 15.80
CA ARG A 9 7.26 19.44 16.01
C ARG A 9 7.88 19.43 17.40
N SER A 10 7.09 19.15 18.43
CA SER A 10 7.60 18.99 19.79
C SER A 10 8.61 17.84 19.91
N ALA A 11 8.37 16.71 19.21
CA ALA A 11 9.31 15.60 19.16
C ALA A 11 10.63 16.00 18.48
N ALA A 12 10.56 16.75 17.37
CA ALA A 12 11.75 17.27 16.68
C ALA A 12 12.56 18.23 17.58
N SER A 13 11.91 19.19 18.23
CA SER A 13 12.59 20.09 19.19
C SER A 13 13.18 19.35 20.39
N HIS A 14 12.55 18.27 20.84
CA HIS A 14 13.13 17.44 21.90
C HIS A 14 14.41 16.73 21.43
N LEU A 15 14.46 16.24 20.19
CA LEU A 15 15.69 15.68 19.61
C LEU A 15 16.82 16.71 19.50
N GLU A 16 16.49 17.96 19.15
CA GLU A 16 17.46 19.07 19.16
C GLU A 16 18.02 19.33 20.57
N GLN A 17 17.17 19.34 21.60
CA GLN A 17 17.59 19.51 23.00
C GLN A 17 18.51 18.38 23.48
N LEU A 18 18.36 17.18 22.94
CA LEU A 18 19.22 16.04 23.22
C LEU A 18 20.54 16.07 22.42
N GLY A 19 20.76 17.08 21.58
CA GLY A 19 21.99 17.31 20.83
C GLY A 19 21.95 16.87 19.37
N SER A 20 20.79 16.47 18.83
CA SER A 20 20.64 16.17 17.40
C SER A 20 20.61 17.46 16.57
N VAL A 21 21.09 17.40 15.32
CA VAL A 21 20.84 18.45 14.33
C VAL A 21 19.55 18.10 13.58
N VAL A 22 18.59 19.02 13.57
CA VAL A 22 17.31 18.83 12.86
C VAL A 22 17.23 19.81 11.70
N GLU A 23 17.04 19.26 10.50
CA GLU A 23 16.87 20.03 9.27
C GLU A 23 15.65 19.53 8.50
N GLU A 24 15.06 20.41 7.69
CA GLU A 24 13.95 20.05 6.82
C GLU A 24 14.46 19.46 5.50
N VAL A 25 13.87 18.33 5.09
CA VAL A 25 14.19 17.67 3.82
C VAL A 25 13.01 17.71 2.87
N SER A 26 13.29 17.91 1.58
CA SER A 26 12.26 17.85 0.53
C SER A 26 12.31 16.52 -0.20
N MET A 27 11.18 15.82 -0.26
CA MET A 27 11.02 14.55 -0.98
C MET A 27 9.79 14.59 -1.89
N PRO A 28 9.84 15.24 -3.07
CA PRO A 28 8.66 15.46 -3.92
C PRO A 28 7.95 14.17 -4.35
N SER A 29 8.73 13.11 -4.59
CA SER A 29 8.25 11.79 -5.01
C SER A 29 7.46 11.06 -3.91
N PHE A 30 7.59 11.47 -2.64
CA PHE A 30 6.96 10.78 -1.50
C PHE A 30 5.43 10.71 -1.63
N SER A 31 4.81 11.78 -2.16
CA SER A 31 3.37 11.85 -2.42
C SER A 31 2.87 10.78 -3.42
N LEU A 32 3.75 10.31 -4.31
CA LEU A 32 3.44 9.27 -5.29
C LEU A 32 3.52 7.85 -4.71
N GLY A 33 4.04 7.70 -3.49
CA GLY A 33 4.19 6.41 -2.82
C GLY A 33 2.85 5.70 -2.59
N LEU A 34 1.83 6.44 -2.14
CA LEU A 34 0.50 5.89 -1.86
C LEU A 34 -0.20 5.31 -3.11
N PRO A 35 -0.33 6.04 -4.24
CA PRO A 35 -0.97 5.47 -5.43
C PRO A 35 -0.16 4.30 -6.00
N ALA A 36 1.18 4.37 -6.01
CA ALA A 36 2.02 3.26 -6.46
C ALA A 36 1.85 2.02 -5.57
N TYR A 37 1.79 2.20 -4.25
CA TYR A 37 1.51 1.12 -3.29
C TYR A 37 0.17 0.45 -3.60
N TYR A 38 -0.90 1.21 -3.83
CA TYR A 38 -2.22 0.64 -4.11
C TYR A 38 -2.23 -0.21 -5.37
N ILE A 39 -1.55 0.21 -6.45
CA ILE A 39 -1.45 -0.58 -7.67
C ILE A 39 -0.63 -1.86 -7.42
N LEU A 40 0.59 -1.73 -6.89
CA LEU A 40 1.49 -2.87 -6.68
C LEU A 40 0.89 -3.90 -5.72
N ALA A 41 0.42 -3.46 -4.55
CA ALA A 41 -0.14 -4.34 -3.54
C ALA A 41 -1.41 -5.04 -4.04
N SER A 42 -2.28 -4.34 -4.78
CA SER A 42 -3.50 -4.95 -5.31
C SER A 42 -3.19 -5.94 -6.43
N SER A 43 -2.26 -5.61 -7.34
CA SER A 43 -1.80 -6.52 -8.39
C SER A 43 -1.14 -7.78 -7.83
N GLU A 44 -0.29 -7.65 -6.81
CA GLU A 44 0.31 -8.80 -6.15
C GLU A 44 -0.73 -9.61 -5.37
N ALA A 45 -1.70 -8.94 -4.72
CA ALA A 45 -2.80 -9.59 -4.02
C ALA A 45 -3.69 -10.41 -4.97
N SER A 46 -3.98 -9.92 -6.19
CA SER A 46 -4.82 -10.65 -7.13
C SER A 46 -4.22 -12.00 -7.53
N SER A 47 -2.88 -12.08 -7.63
CA SER A 47 -2.16 -13.34 -7.83
C SER A 47 -2.02 -14.15 -6.55
N ASN A 48 -1.58 -13.54 -5.44
CA ASN A 48 -1.32 -14.25 -4.18
C ASN A 48 -2.58 -14.92 -3.60
N LEU A 49 -3.73 -14.26 -3.72
CA LEU A 49 -5.03 -14.76 -3.24
C LEU A 49 -5.75 -15.66 -4.25
N SER A 50 -5.18 -15.89 -5.44
CA SER A 50 -5.76 -16.83 -6.43
C SER A 50 -5.81 -18.27 -5.90
N ARG A 51 -4.90 -18.63 -4.99
CA ARG A 51 -4.83 -19.94 -4.33
C ARG A 51 -6.05 -20.29 -3.47
N TYR A 52 -6.84 -19.29 -3.07
CA TYR A 52 -8.06 -19.50 -2.29
C TYR A 52 -9.19 -19.77 -3.26
N ASP A 53 -9.33 -21.05 -3.59
CA ASP A 53 -10.14 -21.55 -4.68
C ASP A 53 -11.18 -22.61 -4.23
N GLY A 54 -11.12 -23.02 -2.95
CA GLY A 54 -12.04 -23.98 -2.33
C GLY A 54 -11.73 -25.45 -2.63
N ILE A 55 -10.70 -25.77 -3.41
CA ILE A 55 -10.40 -27.17 -3.79
C ILE A 55 -9.62 -27.90 -2.71
N ARG A 56 -8.54 -27.28 -2.23
CA ARG A 56 -7.60 -27.92 -1.31
C ARG A 56 -7.95 -27.67 0.15
N TYR A 57 -8.50 -26.49 0.43
CA TYR A 57 -8.81 -26.01 1.77
C TYR A 57 -9.72 -24.79 1.71
N GLY A 58 -10.32 -24.45 2.86
CA GLY A 58 -11.17 -23.29 3.03
C GLY A 58 -12.63 -23.55 2.66
N GLN A 59 -13.35 -22.49 2.31
CA GLN A 59 -14.76 -22.57 1.94
C GLN A 59 -14.90 -23.03 0.49
N GLN A 60 -15.66 -24.11 0.30
CA GLN A 60 -16.08 -24.61 -1.00
C GLN A 60 -17.60 -24.48 -1.12
N VAL A 61 -18.08 -23.98 -2.25
CA VAL A 61 -19.49 -23.97 -2.62
C VAL A 61 -19.71 -25.08 -3.65
N SER A 62 -20.71 -25.93 -3.42
CA SER A 62 -21.11 -26.96 -4.39
C SER A 62 -21.72 -26.31 -5.63
N ALA A 63 -21.28 -26.72 -6.81
CA ALA A 63 -21.79 -26.24 -8.09
C ALA A 63 -21.74 -27.37 -9.14
N ASP A 64 -22.45 -27.17 -10.26
CA ASP A 64 -22.57 -28.19 -11.31
C ASP A 64 -21.32 -28.24 -12.21
N ASP A 65 -20.56 -27.14 -12.29
CA ASP A 65 -19.27 -27.09 -12.98
C ASP A 65 -18.16 -26.39 -12.19
N LEU A 66 -16.92 -26.56 -12.67
CA LEU A 66 -15.72 -26.04 -12.00
C LEU A 66 -15.64 -24.50 -11.99
N ASN A 67 -16.11 -23.83 -13.05
CA ASN A 67 -16.05 -22.37 -13.13
C ASN A 67 -17.03 -21.75 -12.13
N GLU A 68 -18.23 -22.28 -12.04
CA GLU A 68 -19.22 -21.89 -11.03
C GLU A 68 -18.68 -22.18 -9.62
N MET A 69 -18.13 -23.37 -9.38
CA MET A 69 -17.53 -23.72 -8.10
C MET A 69 -16.45 -22.71 -7.68
N TYR A 70 -15.52 -22.35 -8.58
CA TYR A 70 -14.49 -21.35 -8.29
C TYR A 70 -15.07 -19.95 -8.04
N GLY A 71 -16.00 -19.53 -8.91
CA GLY A 71 -16.64 -18.22 -8.84
C GLY A 71 -17.37 -18.03 -7.52
N ASP A 72 -18.25 -18.97 -7.17
CA ASP A 72 -19.10 -18.90 -5.99
C ASP A 72 -18.31 -19.10 -4.70
N SER A 73 -17.34 -20.03 -4.67
CA SER A 73 -16.48 -20.23 -3.50
C SER A 73 -15.72 -18.94 -3.15
N ARG A 74 -15.19 -18.25 -4.16
CA ARG A 74 -14.48 -16.98 -3.96
C ARG A 74 -15.41 -15.81 -3.65
N ALA A 75 -16.58 -15.77 -4.29
CA ALA A 75 -17.56 -14.71 -4.07
C ALA A 75 -18.09 -14.72 -2.63
N ASN A 76 -18.34 -15.91 -2.07
CA ASN A 76 -18.85 -16.11 -0.72
C ASN A 76 -17.75 -16.14 0.35
N GLY A 77 -16.53 -16.56 0.00
CA GLY A 77 -15.42 -16.64 0.95
C GLY A 77 -14.63 -15.35 1.15
N LEU A 78 -14.71 -14.38 0.22
CA LEU A 78 -13.94 -13.14 0.26
C LEU A 78 -14.83 -11.92 0.58
N GLY A 79 -14.38 -11.11 1.54
CA GLY A 79 -15.03 -9.85 1.90
C GLY A 79 -14.97 -8.79 0.79
N HIS A 80 -15.80 -7.75 0.91
CA HIS A 80 -15.97 -6.74 -0.14
C HIS A 80 -14.65 -6.03 -0.52
N GLU A 81 -13.90 -5.51 0.45
CA GLU A 81 -12.61 -4.84 0.21
C GLU A 81 -11.61 -5.76 -0.49
N VAL A 82 -11.55 -7.04 -0.07
CA VAL A 82 -10.62 -8.01 -0.66
C VAL A 82 -10.97 -8.27 -2.13
N LYS A 83 -12.26 -8.43 -2.45
CA LYS A 83 -12.73 -8.59 -3.83
C LYS A 83 -12.39 -7.36 -4.68
N MET A 84 -12.59 -6.15 -4.15
CA MET A 84 -12.23 -4.90 -4.84
C MET A 84 -10.73 -4.83 -5.16
N ARG A 85 -9.87 -5.19 -4.21
CA ARG A 85 -8.40 -5.27 -4.42
C ARG A 85 -8.04 -6.25 -5.52
N ILE A 86 -8.64 -7.44 -5.52
CA ILE A 86 -8.38 -8.46 -6.54
C ILE A 86 -8.82 -7.95 -7.92
N LEU A 87 -10.01 -7.34 -8.03
CA LEU A 87 -10.51 -6.79 -9.29
C LEU A 87 -9.57 -5.70 -9.84
N MET A 88 -9.21 -4.71 -9.01
CA MET A 88 -8.27 -3.65 -9.41
C MET A 88 -6.89 -4.20 -9.79
N GLY A 89 -6.39 -5.17 -9.03
CA GLY A 89 -5.10 -5.80 -9.27
C GLY A 89 -5.05 -6.57 -10.58
N THR A 90 -6.09 -7.39 -10.84
CA THR A 90 -6.25 -8.13 -12.11
C THR A 90 -6.37 -7.17 -13.28
N TYR A 91 -7.11 -6.07 -13.13
CA TYR A 91 -7.21 -5.03 -14.16
C TYR A 91 -5.85 -4.40 -14.46
N ALA A 92 -5.10 -4.00 -13.44
CA ALA A 92 -3.78 -3.39 -13.59
C ALA A 92 -2.74 -4.34 -14.23
N LEU A 93 -2.95 -5.66 -14.16
CA LEU A 93 -2.11 -6.67 -14.81
C LEU A 93 -2.63 -7.13 -16.18
N SER A 94 -3.82 -6.71 -16.58
CA SER A 94 -4.45 -7.16 -17.82
C SER A 94 -3.73 -6.64 -19.07
N ALA A 95 -3.89 -7.38 -20.17
CA ALA A 95 -3.31 -7.02 -21.46
C ALA A 95 -3.76 -5.61 -21.89
N GLY A 96 -2.80 -4.79 -22.32
CA GLY A 96 -3.02 -3.38 -22.68
C GLY A 96 -2.88 -2.39 -21.52
N TYR A 97 -3.01 -2.84 -20.27
CA TYR A 97 -2.96 -1.98 -19.08
C TYR A 97 -1.72 -2.18 -18.21
N TYR A 98 -1.03 -3.32 -18.36
CA TYR A 98 0.18 -3.65 -17.60
C TYR A 98 1.24 -2.53 -17.59
N ASP A 99 1.61 -2.02 -18.76
CA ASP A 99 2.65 -0.99 -18.88
C ASP A 99 2.18 0.36 -18.31
N ALA A 100 0.89 0.67 -18.48
CA ALA A 100 0.28 1.92 -18.03
C ALA A 100 0.15 2.01 -16.50
N TYR A 101 -0.13 0.88 -15.84
CA TYR A 101 -0.36 0.83 -14.40
C TYR A 101 0.75 0.13 -13.64
N TYR A 102 0.88 -1.19 -13.79
CA TYR A 102 1.78 -1.99 -12.95
C TYR A 102 3.25 -1.59 -13.14
N LYS A 103 3.73 -1.56 -14.38
CA LYS A 103 5.11 -1.14 -14.70
C LYS A 103 5.37 0.30 -14.29
N ARG A 104 4.39 1.20 -14.51
CA ARG A 104 4.50 2.61 -14.10
C ARG A 104 4.62 2.74 -12.58
N ALA A 105 3.85 1.97 -11.81
CA ALA A 105 3.94 1.95 -10.36
C ALA A 105 5.29 1.41 -9.86
N GLN A 106 5.88 0.41 -10.53
CA GLN A 106 7.23 -0.07 -10.24
C GLN A 106 8.30 1.02 -10.48
N GLN A 107 8.16 1.82 -11.55
CA GLN A 107 9.04 2.96 -11.80
C GLN A 107 8.91 4.01 -10.69
N VAL A 108 7.68 4.34 -10.26
CA VAL A 108 7.44 5.26 -9.14
C VAL A 108 8.07 4.74 -7.85
N ARG A 109 7.92 3.44 -7.54
CA ARG A 109 8.59 2.80 -6.38
C ARG A 109 10.10 3.04 -6.41
N THR A 110 10.72 2.97 -7.58
CA THR A 110 12.16 3.24 -7.76
C THR A 110 12.49 4.70 -7.47
N LEU A 111 11.68 5.66 -7.95
CA LEU A 111 11.86 7.08 -7.65
C LEU A 111 11.74 7.38 -6.15
N VAL A 112 10.72 6.81 -5.49
CA VAL A 112 10.53 6.97 -4.04
C VAL A 112 11.73 6.41 -3.28
N LYS A 113 12.19 5.21 -3.64
CA LYS A 113 13.38 4.59 -3.05
C LYS A 113 14.62 5.49 -3.20
N LYS A 114 14.87 5.99 -4.40
CA LYS A 114 16.01 6.88 -4.68
C LYS A 114 15.97 8.14 -3.82
N SER A 115 14.80 8.75 -3.64
CA SER A 115 14.66 9.92 -2.76
C SER A 115 14.97 9.60 -1.30
N PHE A 116 14.60 8.41 -0.80
CA PHE A 116 14.99 7.97 0.53
C PHE A 116 16.50 7.74 0.64
N GLU A 117 17.12 7.09 -0.36
CA GLU A 117 18.57 6.86 -0.39
C GLU A 117 19.36 8.17 -0.42
N GLU A 118 18.91 9.16 -1.19
CA GLU A 118 19.54 10.49 -1.26
C GLU A 118 19.43 11.25 0.07
N ALA A 119 18.29 11.16 0.76
CA ALA A 119 18.09 11.78 2.06
C ALA A 119 18.92 11.07 3.14
N LEU A 120 18.84 9.74 3.21
CA LEU A 120 19.59 8.94 4.19
C LEU A 120 21.11 8.89 3.91
N GLY A 121 21.55 9.30 2.71
CA GLY A 121 22.96 9.53 2.42
C GLY A 121 23.52 10.81 3.07
N LYS A 122 22.65 11.72 3.52
CA LYS A 122 23.02 12.98 4.19
C LYS A 122 22.64 13.01 5.67
N TYR A 123 21.59 12.29 6.05
CA TYR A 123 21.04 12.27 7.40
C TYR A 123 20.96 10.83 7.92
N ASP A 124 21.18 10.64 9.22
CA ASP A 124 21.14 9.30 9.82
C ASP A 124 19.70 8.76 9.98
N ILE A 125 18.75 9.66 10.22
CA ILE A 125 17.34 9.34 10.47
C ILE A 125 16.42 10.33 9.77
N LEU A 126 15.22 9.87 9.41
CA LEU A 126 14.13 10.71 8.92
C LEU A 126 12.95 10.59 9.89
N ILE A 127 12.40 11.74 10.29
CA ILE A 127 11.25 11.82 11.19
C ILE A 127 10.02 12.32 10.44
N SER A 128 8.89 11.64 10.65
CA SER A 128 7.58 11.93 10.07
C SER A 128 6.52 11.52 11.08
N PRO A 129 5.33 12.16 11.10
CA PRO A 129 4.21 11.58 11.81
C PRO A 129 3.89 10.19 11.23
N ALA A 130 3.52 9.24 12.09
CA ALA A 130 3.17 7.88 11.68
C ALA A 130 1.83 7.81 10.93
N ALA A 131 0.90 8.73 11.25
CA ALA A 131 -0.40 8.87 10.61
C ALA A 131 -0.77 10.37 10.49
N PRO A 132 -1.59 10.76 9.49
CA PRO A 132 -1.95 12.16 9.27
C PRO A 132 -2.96 12.74 10.29
N SER A 133 -3.62 11.88 11.06
CA SER A 133 -4.63 12.23 12.06
C SER A 133 -4.59 11.28 13.26
N ALA A 134 -5.27 11.66 14.34
CA ALA A 134 -5.63 10.72 15.40
C ALA A 134 -6.60 9.63 14.89
N ALA A 135 -6.90 8.66 15.75
CA ALA A 135 -7.87 7.61 15.46
C ALA A 135 -9.24 8.23 15.12
N TYR A 136 -9.81 7.81 13.99
CA TYR A 136 -11.14 8.20 13.55
C TYR A 136 -12.21 7.35 14.24
N LYS A 137 -13.45 7.83 14.26
CA LYS A 137 -14.60 7.09 14.79
C LYS A 137 -14.93 5.91 13.87
N ILE A 138 -15.61 4.91 14.40
CA ILE A 138 -16.13 3.80 13.59
C ILE A 138 -17.28 4.33 12.74
N GLY A 139 -17.23 4.06 11.42
CA GLY A 139 -18.21 4.52 10.43
C GLY A 139 -18.06 5.99 10.07
#